data_AF-A0AAV5H7Q2-F1
#
_entry.id   AF-A0AAV5H7Q2-F1
#
_cell.length_a   1.000
_cell.length_b   1.000
_cell.length_c   1.000
_cell.angle_alpha   90.00
_cell.angle_beta   90.00
_cell.angle_gamma   90.00
#
_symmetry.space_group_name_H-M   'P 1'
#
loop_
_entity.id
_entity.type
_entity.pdbx_description
1 polymer ?
#
loop_
_entity_poly.entity_id
_entity_poly.type
_entity_poly.pdbx_seq_one_letter_code
_entity_poly.pdbx_strand_id
1 'polypeptide(L)'
;MEKLTLKSNIQPAVMSFNLQEIKSNLDARLEDYRKLVVTEDSLAGCKNASRELASFRNRLDEFRKTQKKEAEKPINTFEKEVKDLIEQVKEAEKPLNDALEVYSEKERQKKRDFAKSKFKEAAEQIGLRPEYCAMFVSKKEFTNVNTTLKSIREDVQAQAEALRQKQDEHDRNIALIQETVETENARIQVKLSHEEFMEEYERTDDVLGVIRKIKKRAEDIFQQEKRLEEERLERERKEKERLEQERLRREQEEQERMKQEQLEMERQERERLAAEEAASKSAAETAETGNAQTDVPDMGEAITIPSELFDSIATPVSAVLDKRETPSMAAPGGTCAGETGREVAAAENAPDVKIEKQFEVTFRVTGGFDALRTLNQYLKEKGIAYQVLEQKKL
;
A
#
# COMPACT_ATOMS: atom_id res chain seq x y z
N MET A 1 61.29 -17.66 10.54
CA MET A 1 60.87 -17.61 11.96
C MET A 1 61.22 -18.94 12.59
N GLU A 2 61.87 -18.93 13.75
CA GLU A 2 61.98 -20.16 14.55
C GLU A 2 60.57 -20.57 15.00
N LYS A 3 60.29 -21.89 15.06
CA LYS A 3 59.00 -22.36 15.57
C LYS A 3 58.97 -22.12 17.08
N LEU A 4 58.15 -21.17 17.53
CA LEU A 4 57.80 -21.05 18.96
C LEU A 4 57.20 -22.39 19.40
N THR A 5 57.93 -23.11 20.25
CA THR A 5 57.51 -24.41 20.80
C THR A 5 57.23 -24.21 22.28
N LEU A 6 55.96 -24.32 22.67
CA LEU A 6 55.57 -24.27 24.06
C LEU A 6 56.12 -25.50 24.77
N LYS A 7 56.98 -25.28 25.77
CA LYS A 7 57.54 -26.32 26.62
C LYS A 7 57.19 -25.98 28.06
N SER A 8 56.55 -26.90 28.76
CA SER A 8 56.29 -26.81 30.20
C SER A 8 56.93 -27.99 30.92
N ASN A 9 57.41 -27.75 32.13
CA ASN A 9 57.89 -28.78 33.05
C ASN A 9 57.14 -28.60 34.36
N ILE A 10 56.10 -29.41 34.57
CA ILE A 10 55.25 -29.35 35.76
C ILE A 10 55.72 -30.45 36.71
N GLN A 11 56.27 -30.05 37.85
CA GLN A 11 56.54 -30.95 38.97
C GLN A 11 55.35 -30.91 39.94
N PRO A 12 54.80 -32.05 40.37
CA PRO A 12 53.68 -32.06 41.30
C PRO A 12 54.10 -31.52 42.68
N ALA A 13 53.23 -30.73 43.31
CA ALA A 13 53.49 -30.19 44.65
C ALA A 13 53.45 -31.31 45.71
N VAL A 14 54.62 -31.80 46.11
CA VAL A 14 54.76 -32.81 47.17
C VAL A 14 54.69 -32.13 48.53
N MET A 15 53.52 -32.20 49.17
CA MET A 15 53.28 -31.68 50.52
C MET A 15 53.38 -32.81 51.55
N SER A 16 54.49 -32.86 52.29
CA SER A 16 54.64 -33.69 53.48
C SER A 16 54.63 -32.83 54.74
N PHE A 17 53.98 -33.33 55.80
CA PHE A 17 54.07 -32.76 57.14
C PHE A 17 54.02 -33.90 58.16
N ASN A 18 54.37 -33.60 59.42
CA ASN A 18 54.49 -34.56 60.51
C ASN A 18 53.15 -35.04 61.09
N LEU A 19 52.28 -35.54 60.20
CA LEU A 19 50.93 -36.03 60.52
C LEU A 19 50.92 -37.10 61.62
N GLN A 20 51.86 -38.05 61.61
CA GLN A 20 51.90 -39.14 62.60
C GLN A 20 52.33 -38.63 63.98
N GLU A 21 53.32 -37.74 64.06
CA GLU A 21 53.75 -37.12 65.32
C GLU A 21 52.64 -36.25 65.91
N ILE A 22 52.01 -35.40 65.08
CA ILE A 22 50.90 -34.54 65.50
C ILE A 22 49.71 -35.38 65.97
N LYS A 23 49.35 -36.47 65.26
CA LYS A 23 48.29 -37.39 65.71
C LYS A 23 48.63 -38.00 67.07
N SER A 24 49.80 -38.61 67.21
CA SER A 24 50.21 -39.25 68.48
C SER A 24 50.21 -38.28 69.66
N ASN A 25 50.74 -37.05 69.47
CA ASN A 25 50.75 -36.02 70.51
C ASN A 25 49.33 -35.50 70.83
N LEU A 26 48.49 -35.33 69.81
CA LEU A 26 47.11 -34.89 69.97
C LEU A 26 46.25 -35.95 70.65
N ASP A 27 46.36 -37.22 70.26
CA ASP A 27 45.63 -38.34 70.86
C ASP A 27 45.98 -38.48 72.34
N ALA A 28 47.26 -38.39 72.72
CA ALA A 28 47.70 -38.37 74.11
C ALA A 28 47.08 -37.20 74.91
N ARG A 29 47.21 -35.96 74.42
CA ARG A 29 46.65 -34.77 75.09
C ARG A 29 45.12 -34.81 75.20
N LEU A 30 44.43 -35.29 74.15
CA LEU A 30 42.98 -35.42 74.16
C LEU A 30 42.50 -36.51 75.12
N GLU A 31 43.27 -37.58 75.29
CA GLU A 31 42.94 -38.66 76.23
C GLU A 31 43.04 -38.20 77.69
N ASP A 32 44.03 -37.35 78.01
CA ASP A 32 44.10 -36.68 79.33
C ASP A 32 42.91 -35.74 79.56
N TYR A 33 42.54 -34.95 78.56
CA TYR A 33 41.37 -34.05 78.64
C TYR A 33 40.01 -34.78 78.68
N ARG A 34 39.91 -36.00 78.12
CA ARG A 34 38.69 -36.84 78.20
C ARG A 34 38.43 -37.38 79.60
N LYS A 35 39.47 -37.55 80.42
CA LYS A 35 39.39 -38.06 81.80
C LYS A 35 39.16 -36.97 82.85
N LEU A 36 39.15 -35.71 82.43
CA LEU A 36 39.05 -34.56 83.32
C LEU A 36 37.59 -34.25 83.68
N VAL A 37 37.20 -34.57 84.92
CA VAL A 37 35.89 -34.20 85.47
C VAL A 37 35.90 -32.74 85.90
N VAL A 38 34.91 -31.95 85.45
CA VAL A 38 34.82 -30.52 85.74
C VAL A 38 34.22 -30.29 87.13
N THR A 39 35.09 -30.03 88.11
CA THR A 39 34.75 -29.53 89.45
C THR A 39 35.08 -28.03 89.58
N GLU A 40 34.63 -27.37 90.64
CA GLU A 40 34.85 -25.93 90.83
C GLU A 40 36.34 -25.56 90.87
N ASP A 41 37.17 -26.35 91.55
CA ASP A 41 38.64 -26.17 91.59
C ASP A 41 39.32 -26.48 90.24
N SER A 42 38.74 -27.37 89.43
CA SER A 42 39.27 -27.80 88.12
C SER A 42 38.88 -26.85 86.98
N LEU A 43 37.85 -26.01 87.18
CA LEU A 43 37.24 -25.15 86.16
C LEU A 43 38.26 -24.23 85.44
N ALA A 44 39.28 -23.75 86.14
CA ALA A 44 40.34 -22.93 85.56
C ALA A 44 41.23 -23.73 84.58
N GLY A 45 41.59 -24.97 84.94
CA GLY A 45 42.34 -25.89 84.09
C GLY A 45 41.57 -26.24 82.81
N CYS A 46 40.29 -26.60 82.95
CA CYS A 46 39.40 -26.89 81.81
C CYS A 46 39.27 -25.71 80.84
N LYS A 47 39.14 -24.47 81.35
CA LYS A 47 39.08 -23.25 80.54
C LYS A 47 40.40 -22.99 79.79
N ASN A 48 41.55 -23.27 80.40
CA ASN A 48 42.85 -23.12 79.74
C ASN A 48 43.08 -24.20 78.68
N ALA A 49 42.81 -25.47 78.97
CA ALA A 49 42.86 -26.57 78.01
C ALA A 49 41.98 -26.31 76.77
N SER A 50 40.75 -25.79 76.98
CA SER A 50 39.84 -25.41 75.88
C SER A 50 40.42 -24.28 75.01
N ARG A 51 41.05 -23.27 75.62
CA ARG A 51 41.75 -22.19 74.89
C ARG A 51 42.95 -22.69 74.10
N GLU A 52 43.75 -23.60 74.67
CA GLU A 52 44.89 -24.22 73.98
C GLU A 52 44.43 -25.04 72.77
N LEU A 53 43.40 -25.88 72.92
CA LEU A 53 42.83 -26.65 71.80
C LEU A 53 42.26 -25.74 70.70
N ALA A 54 41.57 -24.66 71.07
CA ALA A 54 41.09 -23.66 70.12
C ALA A 54 42.24 -22.95 69.38
N SER A 55 43.30 -22.56 70.09
CA SER A 55 44.50 -21.96 69.50
C SER A 55 45.23 -22.92 68.57
N PHE A 56 45.36 -24.20 68.96
CA PHE A 56 46.01 -25.22 68.14
C PHE A 56 45.21 -25.53 66.87
N ARG A 57 43.87 -25.64 66.98
CA ARG A 57 42.95 -25.77 65.83
C ARG A 57 43.12 -24.61 64.84
N ASN A 58 43.16 -23.38 65.34
CA ASN A 58 43.34 -22.20 64.50
C ASN A 58 44.72 -22.21 63.82
N ARG A 59 45.80 -22.58 64.55
CA ARG A 59 47.16 -22.72 64.00
C ARG A 59 47.27 -23.79 62.91
N LEU A 60 46.56 -24.92 63.04
CA LEU A 60 46.48 -25.94 61.99
C LEU A 60 45.78 -25.41 60.73
N ASP A 61 44.71 -24.61 60.89
CA ASP A 61 44.02 -23.99 59.75
C ASP A 61 44.85 -22.88 59.10
N GLU A 62 45.59 -22.08 59.87
CA GLU A 62 46.57 -21.12 59.36
C GLU A 62 47.71 -21.80 58.60
N PHE A 63 48.25 -22.91 59.13
CA PHE A 63 49.25 -23.73 58.43
C PHE A 63 48.70 -24.26 57.10
N ARG A 64 47.50 -24.84 57.10
CA ARG A 64 46.79 -25.28 55.89
C ARG A 64 46.65 -24.15 54.86
N LYS A 65 46.19 -22.97 55.28
CA LYS A 65 46.02 -21.79 54.42
C LYS A 65 47.35 -21.30 53.84
N THR A 66 48.40 -21.27 54.66
CA THR A 66 49.73 -20.78 54.28
C THR A 66 50.38 -21.71 53.27
N GLN A 67 50.41 -23.01 53.56
CA GLN A 67 50.98 -24.03 52.66
C GLN A 67 50.19 -24.13 51.34
N LYS A 68 48.86 -24.04 51.38
CA LYS A 68 48.04 -23.94 50.17
C LYS A 68 48.42 -22.72 49.33
N LYS A 69 48.47 -21.53 49.96
CA LYS A 69 48.83 -20.29 49.27
C LYS A 69 50.25 -20.34 48.69
N GLU A 70 51.18 -21.00 49.36
CA GLU A 70 52.55 -21.22 48.90
C GLU A 70 52.61 -22.14 47.67
N ALA A 71 51.86 -23.25 47.67
CA ALA A 71 51.70 -24.12 46.50
C ALA A 71 51.03 -23.42 45.30
N GLU A 72 50.10 -22.50 45.56
CA GLU A 72 49.39 -21.73 44.53
C GLU A 72 50.25 -20.60 43.93
N LYS A 73 51.31 -20.12 44.60
CA LYS A 73 52.22 -19.08 44.06
C LYS A 73 52.75 -19.41 42.65
N PRO A 74 53.44 -20.54 42.39
CA PRO A 74 53.99 -20.83 41.07
C PRO A 74 52.91 -20.99 39.99
N ILE A 75 51.73 -21.50 40.36
CA ILE A 75 50.58 -21.62 39.44
C ILE A 75 50.06 -20.24 39.04
N ASN A 76 49.84 -19.35 40.01
CA ASN A 76 49.38 -17.98 39.77
C ASN A 76 50.41 -17.16 38.97
N THR A 77 51.72 -17.33 39.23
CA THR A 77 52.78 -16.68 38.47
C THR A 77 52.78 -17.17 37.02
N PHE A 78 52.76 -18.49 36.79
CA PHE A 78 52.69 -19.06 35.44
C PHE A 78 51.43 -18.63 34.68
N GLU A 79 50.26 -18.65 35.34
CA GLU A 79 49.02 -18.12 34.74
C GLU A 79 49.14 -16.66 34.33
N LYS A 80 49.81 -15.83 35.15
CA LYS A 80 50.03 -14.42 34.84
C LYS A 80 50.98 -14.28 33.65
N GLU A 81 52.13 -14.94 33.68
CA GLU A 81 53.11 -14.90 32.58
C GLU A 81 52.48 -15.33 31.24
N VAL A 82 51.64 -16.38 31.24
CA VAL A 82 50.90 -16.82 30.05
C VAL A 82 49.85 -15.78 29.61
N LYS A 83 49.14 -15.13 30.54
CA LYS A 83 48.18 -14.06 30.22
C LYS A 83 48.89 -12.83 29.63
N ASP A 84 50.00 -12.42 30.22
CA ASP A 84 50.83 -11.30 29.76
C ASP A 84 51.37 -11.59 28.33
N LEU A 85 51.80 -12.83 28.04
CA LEU A 85 52.18 -13.26 26.69
C LEU A 85 51.01 -13.26 25.69
N ILE A 86 49.82 -13.69 26.10
CA ILE A 86 48.60 -13.64 25.26
C ILE A 86 48.22 -12.18 24.96
N GLU A 87 48.40 -11.26 25.91
CA GLU A 87 48.12 -9.84 25.72
C GLU A 87 49.10 -9.20 24.73
N GLN A 88 50.40 -9.50 24.82
CA GLN A 88 51.40 -9.09 23.82
C GLN A 88 51.07 -9.59 22.41
N VAL A 89 50.59 -10.84 22.26
CA VAL A 89 50.16 -11.38 20.97
C VAL A 89 48.94 -10.60 20.45
N LYS A 90 47.93 -10.33 21.28
CA LYS A 90 46.75 -9.55 20.88
C LYS A 90 47.09 -8.11 20.50
N GLU A 91 48.02 -7.48 21.22
CA GLU A 91 48.49 -6.12 20.90
C GLU A 91 49.20 -6.06 19.55
N ALA A 92 49.95 -7.11 19.17
CA ALA A 92 50.55 -7.25 17.85
C ALA A 92 49.55 -7.67 16.75
N GLU A 93 48.54 -8.49 17.07
CA GLU A 93 47.46 -8.88 16.14
C GLU A 93 46.53 -7.71 15.79
N LYS A 94 46.24 -6.83 16.76
CA LYS A 94 45.31 -5.71 16.58
C LYS A 94 45.62 -4.83 15.36
N PRO A 95 46.81 -4.21 15.21
CA PRO A 95 47.11 -3.36 14.05
C PRO A 95 47.13 -4.14 12.73
N LEU A 96 47.39 -5.45 12.74
CA LEU A 96 47.30 -6.30 11.56
C LEU A 96 45.84 -6.52 11.15
N ASN A 97 44.95 -6.81 12.10
CA ASN A 97 43.52 -6.95 11.87
C ASN A 97 42.89 -5.62 11.42
N ASP A 98 43.22 -4.51 12.09
CA ASP A 98 42.77 -3.16 11.73
C ASP A 98 43.22 -2.80 10.29
N ALA A 99 44.47 -3.12 9.91
CA ALA A 99 44.99 -2.90 8.56
C ALA A 99 44.32 -3.80 7.49
N LEU A 100 44.04 -5.06 7.82
CA LEU A 100 43.29 -5.98 6.96
C LEU A 100 41.85 -5.50 6.74
N GLU A 101 41.19 -4.99 7.80
CA GLU A 101 39.85 -4.42 7.69
C GLU A 101 39.84 -3.19 6.77
N VAL A 102 40.76 -2.23 6.98
CA VAL A 102 40.93 -1.05 6.12
C VAL A 102 41.19 -1.43 4.66
N TYR A 103 42.03 -2.44 4.40
CA TYR A 103 42.26 -2.94 3.04
C TYR A 103 40.99 -3.55 2.45
N SER A 104 40.28 -4.39 3.21
CA SER A 104 39.03 -5.02 2.76
C SER A 104 37.97 -3.97 2.43
N GLU A 105 37.82 -2.94 3.25
CA GLU A 105 36.82 -1.89 3.04
C GLU A 105 37.20 -0.99 1.85
N LYS A 106 38.50 -0.78 1.60
CA LYS A 106 38.99 -0.14 0.38
C LYS A 106 38.66 -0.96 -0.88
N GLU A 107 38.69 -2.28 -0.82
CA GLU A 107 38.21 -3.13 -1.93
C GLU A 107 36.68 -3.09 -2.08
N ARG A 108 35.92 -3.15 -0.98
CA ARG A 108 34.46 -2.97 -1.01
C ARG A 108 34.08 -1.63 -1.64
N GLN A 109 34.78 -0.55 -1.28
CA GLN A 109 34.59 0.79 -1.84
C GLN A 109 34.87 0.82 -3.35
N LYS A 110 35.98 0.24 -3.82
CA LYS A 110 36.26 0.11 -5.27
C LYS A 110 35.11 -0.59 -6.01
N LYS A 111 34.51 -1.64 -5.43
CA LYS A 111 33.36 -2.33 -6.05
C LYS A 111 32.08 -1.49 -6.01
N ARG A 112 31.82 -0.75 -4.93
CA ARG A 112 30.71 0.22 -4.84
C ARG A 112 30.83 1.29 -5.93
N ASP A 113 32.02 1.84 -6.12
CA ASP A 113 32.24 2.90 -7.11
C ASP A 113 32.27 2.35 -8.55
N PHE A 114 32.75 1.12 -8.76
CA PHE A 114 32.60 0.41 -10.02
C PHE A 114 31.12 0.17 -10.37
N ALA A 115 30.30 -0.30 -9.43
CA ALA A 115 28.86 -0.49 -9.63
C ALA A 115 28.17 0.84 -9.97
N LYS A 116 28.45 1.92 -9.22
CA LYS A 116 27.96 3.28 -9.53
C LYS A 116 28.38 3.76 -10.92
N SER A 117 29.63 3.52 -11.32
CA SER A 117 30.11 3.86 -12.67
C SER A 117 29.37 3.06 -13.74
N LYS A 118 29.08 1.78 -13.50
CA LYS A 118 28.34 0.93 -14.44
C LYS A 118 26.86 1.28 -14.52
N PHE A 119 26.23 1.70 -13.43
CA PHE A 119 24.86 2.24 -13.49
C PHE A 119 24.77 3.47 -14.40
N LYS A 120 25.70 4.42 -14.28
CA LYS A 120 25.77 5.60 -15.16
C LYS A 120 26.02 5.22 -16.62
N GLU A 121 27.04 4.40 -16.87
CA GLU A 121 27.38 3.92 -18.22
C GLU A 121 26.22 3.18 -18.89
N ALA A 122 25.50 2.32 -18.16
CA ALA A 122 24.33 1.60 -18.69
C ALA A 122 23.14 2.54 -18.95
N ALA A 123 22.89 3.52 -18.07
CA ALA A 123 21.85 4.54 -18.26
C ALA A 123 22.13 5.40 -19.51
N GLU A 124 23.36 5.87 -19.67
CA GLU A 124 23.81 6.68 -20.81
C GLU A 124 23.74 5.90 -22.13
N GLN A 125 24.18 4.62 -22.14
CA GLN A 125 24.13 3.77 -23.34
C GLN A 125 22.71 3.47 -23.82
N ILE A 126 21.74 3.41 -22.91
CA ILE A 126 20.35 3.06 -23.20
C ILE A 126 19.47 4.31 -23.43
N GLY A 127 19.93 5.50 -23.01
CA GLY A 127 19.13 6.73 -23.08
C GLY A 127 18.04 6.78 -22.00
N LEU A 128 18.36 6.27 -20.80
CA LEU A 128 17.40 6.12 -19.70
C LEU A 128 17.12 7.48 -19.02
N ARG A 129 15.84 7.81 -18.83
CA ARG A 129 15.39 9.08 -18.21
C ARG A 129 15.76 9.13 -16.72
N PRO A 130 15.99 10.34 -16.14
CA PRO A 130 16.47 10.49 -14.76
C PRO A 130 15.62 9.78 -13.68
N GLU A 131 14.30 9.75 -13.85
CA GLU A 131 13.36 9.04 -12.97
C GLU A 131 13.64 7.54 -12.90
N TYR A 132 13.84 6.91 -14.06
CA TYR A 132 14.16 5.49 -14.16
C TYR A 132 15.59 5.21 -13.70
N CYS A 133 16.53 6.13 -13.94
CA CYS A 133 17.89 6.07 -13.37
C CYS A 133 17.89 6.07 -11.82
N ALA A 134 16.92 6.72 -11.17
CA ALA A 134 16.78 6.68 -9.72
C ALA A 134 16.27 5.32 -9.19
N MET A 135 15.69 4.47 -10.05
CA MET A 135 15.17 3.14 -9.69
C MET A 135 16.22 2.02 -9.67
N PHE A 136 17.48 2.30 -10.05
CA PHE A 136 18.56 1.30 -10.01
C PHE A 136 18.83 0.79 -8.59
N VAL A 137 18.87 -0.53 -8.41
CA VAL A 137 19.03 -1.18 -7.10
C VAL A 137 20.46 -1.67 -6.91
N SER A 138 21.20 -0.98 -6.04
CA SER A 138 22.53 -1.42 -5.59
C SER A 138 22.41 -2.59 -4.61
N LYS A 139 22.65 -3.81 -5.07
CA LYS A 139 22.58 -5.03 -4.24
C LYS A 139 23.74 -5.09 -3.25
N LYS A 140 23.47 -5.57 -2.03
CA LYS A 140 24.51 -5.81 -0.99
C LYS A 140 25.66 -6.68 -1.52
N GLU A 141 25.32 -7.65 -2.35
CA GLU A 141 26.23 -8.58 -3.04
C GLU A 141 27.33 -7.89 -3.84
N PHE A 142 27.09 -6.70 -4.40
CA PHE A 142 28.10 -5.96 -5.16
C PHE A 142 29.31 -5.55 -4.30
N THR A 143 29.13 -5.47 -2.98
CA THR A 143 30.19 -5.13 -2.03
C THR A 143 30.98 -6.33 -1.52
N ASN A 144 30.51 -7.57 -1.77
CA ASN A 144 31.18 -8.76 -1.25
C ASN A 144 32.51 -9.00 -1.98
N VAL A 145 33.52 -9.48 -1.25
CA VAL A 145 34.89 -9.69 -1.77
C VAL A 145 34.92 -10.77 -2.85
N ASN A 146 34.08 -11.79 -2.76
CA ASN A 146 33.96 -12.89 -3.73
C ASN A 146 33.18 -12.54 -5.02
N THR A 147 32.33 -11.51 -5.02
CA THR A 147 31.53 -11.13 -6.20
C THR A 147 32.41 -10.64 -7.34
N THR A 148 32.22 -11.16 -8.55
CA THR A 148 33.03 -10.80 -9.72
C THR A 148 32.54 -9.49 -10.36
N LEU A 149 33.46 -8.69 -10.91
CA LEU A 149 33.09 -7.48 -11.66
C LEU A 149 32.22 -7.79 -12.89
N LYS A 150 32.35 -9.00 -13.46
CA LYS A 150 31.50 -9.50 -14.54
C LYS A 150 30.04 -9.63 -14.08
N SER A 151 29.79 -10.34 -12.97
CA SER A 151 28.43 -10.49 -12.43
C SER A 151 27.77 -9.15 -12.06
N ILE A 152 28.55 -8.16 -11.59
CA ILE A 152 28.03 -6.80 -11.35
C ILE A 152 27.60 -6.14 -12.67
N ARG A 153 28.41 -6.23 -13.74
CA ARG A 153 28.05 -5.68 -15.06
C ARG A 153 26.79 -6.35 -15.62
N GLU A 154 26.70 -7.68 -15.55
CA GLU A 154 25.55 -8.43 -16.07
C GLU A 154 24.25 -8.07 -15.33
N ASP A 155 24.29 -7.95 -14.00
CA ASP A 155 23.11 -7.53 -13.22
C ASP A 155 22.72 -6.08 -13.47
N VAL A 156 23.69 -5.17 -13.55
CA VAL A 156 23.44 -3.75 -13.90
C VAL A 156 22.81 -3.63 -15.29
N GLN A 157 23.29 -4.40 -16.27
CA GLN A 157 22.74 -4.41 -17.62
C GLN A 157 21.31 -4.97 -17.63
N ALA A 158 21.04 -6.08 -16.94
CA ALA A 158 19.69 -6.65 -16.83
C ALA A 158 18.71 -5.69 -16.13
N GLN A 159 19.16 -4.97 -15.08
CA GLN A 159 18.36 -3.90 -14.46
C GLN A 159 18.08 -2.77 -15.45
N ALA A 160 19.07 -2.35 -16.25
CA ALA A 160 18.93 -1.25 -17.19
C ALA A 160 17.97 -1.62 -18.36
N GLU A 161 18.03 -2.85 -18.86
CA GLU A 161 17.12 -3.38 -19.86
C GLU A 161 15.68 -3.48 -19.33
N ALA A 162 15.48 -3.92 -18.08
CA ALA A 162 14.16 -3.94 -17.45
C ALA A 162 13.59 -2.53 -17.21
N LEU A 163 14.43 -1.56 -16.83
CA LEU A 163 14.02 -0.16 -16.69
C LEU A 163 13.70 0.48 -18.04
N ARG A 164 14.44 0.13 -19.10
CA ARG A 164 14.13 0.53 -20.47
C ARG A 164 12.75 0.04 -20.91
N GLN A 165 12.42 -1.22 -20.65
CA GLN A 165 11.11 -1.78 -21.01
C GLN A 165 9.96 -0.99 -20.36
N LYS A 166 10.11 -0.57 -19.10
CA LYS A 166 9.14 0.32 -18.42
C LYS A 166 9.09 1.72 -19.04
N GLN A 167 10.24 2.29 -19.41
CA GLN A 167 10.29 3.59 -20.09
C GLN A 167 9.58 3.52 -21.45
N ASP A 168 9.86 2.49 -22.24
CA ASP A 168 9.23 2.25 -23.55
C ASP A 168 7.72 1.97 -23.41
N GLU A 169 7.28 1.29 -22.34
CA GLU A 169 5.86 1.07 -22.02
C GLU A 169 5.16 2.39 -21.65
N HIS A 170 5.78 3.22 -20.81
CA HIS A 170 5.29 4.54 -20.46
C HIS A 170 5.15 5.45 -21.69
N ASP A 171 6.14 5.44 -22.60
CA ASP A 171 6.06 6.20 -23.86
C ASP A 171 4.97 5.68 -24.81
N ARG A 172 4.72 4.37 -24.85
CA ARG A 172 3.59 3.80 -25.61
C ARG A 172 2.24 4.20 -25.02
N ASN A 173 2.11 4.20 -23.70
CA ASN A 173 0.88 4.61 -23.01
C ASN A 173 0.58 6.10 -23.26
N ILE A 174 1.61 6.95 -23.20
CA ILE A 174 1.53 8.37 -23.59
C ILE A 174 1.08 8.51 -25.04
N ALA A 175 1.73 7.82 -25.98
CA ALA A 175 1.38 7.90 -27.41
C ALA A 175 -0.05 7.43 -27.67
N LEU A 176 -0.51 6.37 -27.00
CA LEU A 176 -1.88 5.86 -27.10
C LEU A 176 -2.92 6.84 -26.55
N ILE A 177 -2.62 7.52 -25.44
CA ILE A 177 -3.45 8.60 -24.90
C ILE A 177 -3.53 9.75 -25.92
N GLN A 178 -2.39 10.16 -26.48
CA GLN A 178 -2.32 11.23 -27.49
C GLN A 178 -3.13 10.90 -28.74
N GLU A 179 -2.90 9.72 -29.35
CA GLU A 179 -3.65 9.23 -30.52
C GLU A 179 -5.16 9.12 -30.24
N THR A 180 -5.56 8.67 -29.04
CA THR A 180 -6.97 8.60 -28.65
C THR A 180 -7.59 10.00 -28.57
N VAL A 181 -6.90 10.96 -27.94
CA VAL A 181 -7.38 12.36 -27.86
C VAL A 181 -7.45 12.99 -29.25
N GLU A 182 -6.46 12.79 -30.12
CA GLU A 182 -6.47 13.28 -31.50
C GLU A 182 -7.62 12.70 -32.33
N THR A 183 -7.85 11.39 -32.21
CA THR A 183 -8.92 10.67 -32.92
C THR A 183 -10.31 11.19 -32.54
N GLU A 184 -10.58 11.37 -31.24
CA GLU A 184 -11.86 11.92 -30.81
C GLU A 184 -11.95 13.44 -31.09
N ASN A 185 -10.84 14.18 -31.00
CA ASN A 185 -10.75 15.59 -31.41
C ASN A 185 -10.98 15.84 -32.91
N ALA A 186 -10.99 14.80 -33.76
CA ALA A 186 -11.40 14.91 -35.15
C ALA A 186 -12.93 14.89 -35.32
N ARG A 187 -13.68 14.45 -34.31
CA ARG A 187 -15.15 14.27 -34.34
C ARG A 187 -15.94 15.40 -33.65
N ILE A 188 -15.29 16.18 -32.81
CA ILE A 188 -15.88 17.25 -31.97
C ILE A 188 -15.30 18.63 -32.33
N GLN A 189 -16.11 19.68 -32.13
CA GLN A 189 -15.69 21.08 -32.33
C GLN A 189 -14.92 21.62 -31.11
N VAL A 190 -15.41 21.34 -29.89
CA VAL A 190 -14.77 21.72 -28.63
C VAL A 190 -13.68 20.70 -28.29
N LYS A 191 -12.42 21.04 -28.59
CA LYS A 191 -11.31 20.10 -28.45
C LYS A 191 -10.91 19.83 -26.99
N LEU A 192 -10.65 18.55 -26.73
CA LEU A 192 -10.03 18.02 -25.53
C LEU A 192 -8.54 18.38 -25.49
N SER A 193 -8.02 18.76 -24.32
CA SER A 193 -6.59 18.97 -24.10
C SER A 193 -5.88 17.65 -23.82
N HIS A 194 -4.73 17.43 -24.46
CA HIS A 194 -3.84 16.31 -24.17
C HIS A 194 -3.28 16.36 -22.74
N GLU A 195 -2.90 17.55 -22.27
CA GLU A 195 -2.21 17.77 -21.00
C GLU A 195 -3.04 17.29 -19.80
N GLU A 196 -4.35 17.56 -19.80
CA GLU A 196 -5.26 17.16 -18.72
C GLU A 196 -5.31 15.63 -18.51
N PHE A 197 -5.25 14.86 -19.61
CA PHE A 197 -5.26 13.40 -19.57
C PHE A 197 -3.89 12.80 -19.28
N MET A 198 -2.81 13.50 -19.65
CA MET A 198 -1.44 13.15 -19.33
C MET A 198 -1.17 13.31 -17.82
N GLU A 199 -1.55 14.45 -17.22
CA GLU A 199 -1.48 14.66 -15.77
C GLU A 199 -2.30 13.62 -14.99
N GLU A 200 -3.48 13.23 -15.50
CA GLU A 200 -4.26 12.17 -14.86
C GLU A 200 -3.60 10.79 -14.99
N TYR A 201 -2.96 10.49 -16.12
CA TYR A 201 -2.19 9.26 -16.29
C TYR A 201 -1.00 9.22 -15.35
N GLU A 202 -0.18 10.27 -15.27
CA GLU A 202 0.98 10.36 -14.36
C GLU A 202 0.58 10.21 -12.87
N ARG A 203 -0.64 10.65 -12.52
CA ARG A 203 -1.18 10.51 -11.15
C ARG A 203 -1.78 9.13 -10.84
N THR A 204 -2.22 8.37 -11.86
CA THR A 204 -3.02 7.15 -11.64
C THR A 204 -2.43 5.86 -12.20
N ASP A 205 -1.53 5.96 -13.17
CA ASP A 205 -0.93 4.83 -13.91
C ASP A 205 -1.97 3.90 -14.60
N ASP A 206 -3.22 4.37 -14.78
CA ASP A 206 -4.31 3.62 -15.44
C ASP A 206 -4.63 4.21 -16.83
N VAL A 207 -3.82 3.83 -17.83
CA VAL A 207 -4.01 4.19 -19.24
C VAL A 207 -5.42 3.83 -19.75
N LEU A 208 -6.00 2.71 -19.30
CA LEU A 208 -7.34 2.28 -19.72
C LEU A 208 -8.45 3.13 -19.06
N GLY A 209 -8.25 3.55 -17.82
CA GLY A 209 -9.09 4.51 -17.10
C GLY A 209 -9.14 5.85 -17.81
N VAL A 210 -7.97 6.38 -18.20
CA VAL A 210 -7.84 7.63 -18.94
C VAL A 210 -8.51 7.52 -20.32
N ILE A 211 -8.25 6.47 -21.09
CA ILE A 211 -8.90 6.24 -22.41
C ILE A 211 -10.43 6.17 -22.29
N ARG A 212 -10.97 5.51 -21.26
CA ARG A 212 -12.43 5.47 -21.02
C ARG A 212 -13.00 6.86 -20.74
N LYS A 213 -12.28 7.73 -20.02
CA LYS A 213 -12.69 9.10 -19.72
C LYS A 213 -12.62 10.01 -20.95
N ILE A 214 -11.56 9.91 -21.76
CA ILE A 214 -11.43 10.61 -23.04
C ILE A 214 -12.65 10.32 -23.92
N LYS A 215 -12.94 9.04 -24.16
CA LYS A 215 -14.07 8.61 -25.00
C LYS A 215 -15.42 9.04 -24.46
N LYS A 216 -15.62 8.96 -23.14
CA LYS A 216 -16.85 9.43 -22.51
C LYS A 216 -17.04 10.94 -22.69
N ARG A 217 -16.01 11.75 -22.40
CA ARG A 217 -16.09 13.21 -22.49
C ARG A 217 -16.24 13.69 -23.94
N ALA A 218 -15.61 13.01 -24.89
CA ALA A 218 -15.80 13.27 -26.32
C ALA A 218 -17.24 12.98 -26.76
N GLU A 219 -17.84 11.86 -26.33
CA GLU A 219 -19.24 11.54 -26.63
C GLU A 219 -20.20 12.54 -25.96
N ASP A 220 -19.96 12.91 -24.70
CA ASP A 220 -20.75 13.93 -23.99
C ASP A 220 -20.70 15.30 -24.72
N ILE A 221 -19.53 15.71 -25.24
CA ILE A 221 -19.37 16.92 -26.08
C ILE A 221 -20.10 16.78 -27.41
N PHE A 222 -19.90 15.67 -28.14
CA PHE A 222 -20.53 15.42 -29.43
C PHE A 222 -22.06 15.46 -29.35
N GLN A 223 -22.64 14.88 -28.30
CA GLN A 223 -24.08 14.92 -28.06
C GLN A 223 -24.59 16.33 -27.70
N GLN A 224 -23.79 17.15 -27.02
CA GLN A 224 -24.12 18.55 -26.76
C GLN A 224 -24.06 19.40 -28.04
N GLU A 225 -23.01 19.25 -28.84
CA GLU A 225 -22.86 19.93 -30.13
C GLU A 225 -24.02 19.61 -31.07
N LYS A 226 -24.37 18.32 -31.20
CA LYS A 226 -25.50 17.88 -32.01
C LYS A 226 -26.83 18.50 -31.55
N ARG A 227 -27.11 18.52 -30.24
CA ARG A 227 -28.33 19.15 -29.69
C ARG A 227 -28.37 20.65 -29.98
N LEU A 228 -27.25 21.34 -29.85
CA LEU A 228 -27.15 22.77 -30.15
C LEU A 228 -27.32 23.06 -31.65
N GLU A 229 -26.84 22.18 -32.52
CA GLU A 229 -27.05 22.29 -33.97
C GLU A 229 -28.50 22.00 -34.37
N GLU A 230 -29.13 20.97 -33.80
CA GLU A 230 -30.56 20.68 -33.97
C GLU A 230 -31.43 21.86 -33.51
N GLU A 231 -31.14 22.45 -32.35
CA GLU A 231 -31.87 23.62 -31.84
C GLU A 231 -31.64 24.88 -32.69
N ARG A 232 -30.42 25.09 -33.22
CA ARG A 232 -30.13 26.18 -34.17
C ARG A 232 -30.92 26.01 -35.46
N LEU A 233 -30.95 24.81 -36.03
CA LEU A 233 -31.68 24.51 -37.26
C LEU A 233 -33.20 24.63 -37.04
N GLU A 234 -33.72 24.25 -35.88
CA GLU A 234 -35.12 24.45 -35.52
C GLU A 234 -35.47 25.94 -35.38
N ARG A 235 -34.60 26.74 -34.74
CA ARG A 235 -34.75 28.20 -34.67
C ARG A 235 -34.75 28.84 -36.06
N GLU A 236 -33.82 28.45 -36.94
CA GLU A 236 -33.75 28.95 -38.32
C GLU A 236 -34.99 28.56 -39.15
N ARG A 237 -35.50 27.33 -38.98
CA ARG A 237 -36.76 26.88 -39.62
C ARG A 237 -37.96 27.69 -39.14
N LYS A 238 -38.11 27.88 -37.83
CA LYS A 238 -39.18 28.70 -37.24
C LYS A 238 -39.10 30.16 -37.68
N GLU A 239 -37.89 30.71 -37.82
CA GLU A 239 -37.71 32.07 -38.34
C GLU A 239 -38.10 32.18 -39.82
N LYS A 240 -37.68 31.22 -40.65
CA LYS A 240 -38.09 31.12 -42.07
C LYS A 240 -39.60 30.96 -42.23
N GLU A 241 -40.23 30.08 -41.46
CA GLU A 241 -41.68 29.86 -41.48
C GLU A 241 -42.44 31.13 -41.04
N ARG A 242 -41.97 31.84 -40.00
CA ARG A 242 -42.55 33.12 -39.59
C ARG A 242 -42.42 34.19 -40.68
N LEU A 243 -41.26 34.28 -41.34
CA LEU A 243 -41.06 35.20 -42.47
C LEU A 243 -41.94 34.84 -43.67
N GLU A 244 -42.15 33.56 -43.95
CA GLU A 244 -43.02 33.10 -45.03
C GLU A 244 -44.51 33.36 -44.72
N GLN A 245 -44.95 33.09 -43.49
CA GLN A 245 -46.29 33.45 -43.01
C GLN A 245 -46.52 34.97 -43.05
N GLU A 246 -45.53 35.78 -42.66
CA GLU A 246 -45.61 37.24 -42.74
C GLU A 246 -45.70 37.73 -44.19
N ARG A 247 -44.94 37.14 -45.11
CA ARG A 247 -45.03 37.44 -46.55
C ARG A 247 -46.38 37.06 -47.13
N LEU A 248 -46.87 35.85 -46.85
CA LEU A 248 -48.18 35.39 -47.32
C LEU A 248 -49.32 36.28 -46.77
N ARG A 249 -49.21 36.70 -45.50
CA ARG A 249 -50.16 37.65 -44.90
C ARG A 249 -50.14 39.01 -45.59
N ARG A 250 -48.95 39.57 -45.89
CA ARG A 250 -48.83 40.82 -46.66
C ARG A 250 -49.41 40.69 -48.07
N GLU A 251 -49.15 39.58 -48.76
CA GLU A 251 -49.74 39.30 -50.08
C GLU A 251 -51.27 39.14 -50.01
N GLN A 252 -51.82 38.55 -48.94
CA GLN A 252 -53.27 38.49 -48.70
C GLN A 252 -53.86 39.88 -48.42
N GLU A 253 -53.24 40.67 -47.55
CA GLU A 253 -53.66 42.04 -47.25
C GLU A 253 -53.60 42.95 -48.49
N GLU A 254 -52.62 42.77 -49.38
CA GLU A 254 -52.55 43.44 -50.69
C GLU A 254 -53.66 42.95 -51.64
N GLN A 255 -53.91 41.65 -51.74
CA GLN A 255 -55.02 41.11 -52.55
C GLN A 255 -56.40 41.55 -52.04
N GLU A 256 -56.59 41.67 -50.74
CA GLU A 256 -57.83 42.18 -50.14
C GLU A 256 -58.02 43.67 -50.43
N ARG A 257 -56.96 44.49 -50.34
CA ARG A 257 -57.00 45.90 -50.78
C ARG A 257 -57.38 46.02 -52.26
N MET A 258 -56.72 45.26 -53.14
CA MET A 258 -57.03 45.25 -54.58
C MET A 258 -58.48 44.82 -54.86
N LYS A 259 -59.03 43.86 -54.10
CA LYS A 259 -60.45 43.46 -54.21
C LYS A 259 -61.41 44.52 -53.66
N GLN A 260 -61.06 45.20 -52.57
CA GLN A 260 -61.84 46.30 -52.01
C GLN A 260 -61.88 47.48 -52.98
N GLU A 261 -60.75 47.86 -53.57
CA GLU A 261 -60.67 48.88 -54.63
C GLU A 261 -61.50 48.49 -55.86
N GLN A 262 -61.48 47.23 -56.29
CA GLN A 262 -62.34 46.75 -57.40
C GLN A 262 -63.83 46.81 -57.05
N LEU A 263 -64.23 46.39 -55.85
CA LEU A 263 -65.61 46.46 -55.38
C LEU A 263 -66.09 47.90 -55.20
N GLU A 264 -65.20 48.81 -54.79
CA GLU A 264 -65.51 50.24 -54.68
C GLU A 264 -65.67 50.88 -56.07
N MET A 265 -64.80 50.55 -57.02
CA MET A 265 -64.95 50.94 -58.42
C MET A 265 -66.24 50.40 -59.05
N GLU A 266 -66.57 49.13 -58.85
CA GLU A 266 -67.84 48.54 -59.33
C GLU A 266 -69.05 49.21 -58.67
N ARG A 267 -68.96 49.54 -57.37
CA ARG A 267 -70.00 50.29 -56.66
C ARG A 267 -70.17 51.68 -57.25
N GLN A 268 -69.09 52.42 -57.52
CA GLN A 268 -69.14 53.74 -58.15
C GLN A 268 -69.71 53.67 -59.57
N GLU A 269 -69.41 52.61 -60.33
CA GLU A 269 -69.98 52.38 -61.66
C GLU A 269 -71.49 52.05 -61.58
N ARG A 270 -71.90 51.16 -60.68
CA ARG A 270 -73.32 50.88 -60.39
C ARG A 270 -74.07 52.12 -59.89
N GLU A 271 -73.43 52.97 -59.10
CA GLU A 271 -74.02 54.23 -58.60
C GLU A 271 -74.21 55.25 -59.73
N ARG A 272 -73.26 55.33 -60.68
CA ARG A 272 -73.44 56.10 -61.92
C ARG A 272 -74.58 55.58 -62.78
N LEU A 273 -74.64 54.27 -63.02
CA LEU A 273 -75.70 53.62 -63.80
C LEU A 273 -77.07 53.77 -63.12
N ALA A 274 -77.14 53.65 -61.80
CA ALA A 274 -78.36 53.88 -61.03
C ALA A 274 -78.78 55.35 -61.01
N ALA A 275 -77.83 56.30 -60.99
CA ALA A 275 -78.13 57.73 -61.14
C ALA A 275 -78.66 58.07 -62.54
N GLU A 276 -78.13 57.44 -63.60
CA GLU A 276 -78.63 57.53 -64.97
C GLU A 276 -80.05 56.94 -65.10
N GLU A 277 -80.29 55.76 -64.52
CA GLU A 277 -81.60 55.11 -64.53
C GLU A 277 -82.63 55.84 -63.64
N ALA A 278 -82.21 56.46 -62.54
CA ALA A 278 -83.06 57.30 -61.69
C ALA A 278 -83.39 58.64 -62.35
N ALA A 279 -82.44 59.24 -63.08
CA ALA A 279 -82.72 60.41 -63.93
C ALA A 279 -83.77 60.07 -65.00
N SER A 280 -83.64 58.90 -65.65
CA SER A 280 -84.64 58.34 -66.57
C SER A 280 -86.02 58.13 -65.92
N LYS A 281 -86.07 57.57 -64.70
CA LYS A 281 -87.33 57.30 -63.97
C LYS A 281 -87.99 58.54 -63.34
N SER A 282 -87.31 59.69 -63.26
CA SER A 282 -87.88 60.95 -62.77
C SER A 282 -88.87 61.63 -63.72
N ALA A 283 -89.13 61.05 -64.89
CA ALA A 283 -89.98 61.61 -65.96
C ALA A 283 -91.26 60.79 -66.29
N ALA A 284 -91.70 59.87 -65.41
CA ALA A 284 -92.94 59.11 -65.60
C ALA A 284 -93.77 59.00 -64.30
N GLU A 285 -95.08 59.24 -64.41
CA GLU A 285 -95.98 59.65 -63.32
C GLU A 285 -96.79 58.51 -62.64
N THR A 286 -96.95 58.62 -61.31
CA THR A 286 -98.14 58.36 -60.43
C THR A 286 -99.17 57.21 -60.61
N ALA A 287 -99.72 56.81 -59.44
CA ALA A 287 -101.03 56.16 -59.14
C ALA A 287 -101.11 54.60 -59.09
N GLU A 288 -101.27 53.99 -57.89
CA GLU A 288 -102.53 53.46 -57.26
C GLU A 288 -102.77 51.95 -57.57
N THR A 289 -103.29 51.03 -56.70
CA THR A 289 -103.76 51.01 -55.29
C THR A 289 -103.90 49.55 -54.77
N GLY A 290 -103.60 49.28 -53.48
CA GLY A 290 -104.18 48.23 -52.58
C GLY A 290 -104.17 46.74 -52.99
N ASN A 291 -104.32 45.73 -52.12
CA ASN A 291 -104.34 45.58 -50.65
C ASN A 291 -104.23 44.03 -50.36
N ALA A 292 -104.06 43.43 -49.17
CA ALA A 292 -104.00 43.89 -47.78
C ALA A 292 -103.30 42.83 -46.88
N GLN A 293 -102.68 43.25 -45.76
CA GLN A 293 -102.73 42.67 -44.38
C GLN A 293 -102.36 41.19 -44.11
N THR A 294 -101.77 40.74 -42.98
CA THR A 294 -101.25 41.26 -41.66
C THR A 294 -100.54 40.07 -40.97
N ASP A 295 -99.68 40.16 -39.94
CA ASP A 295 -99.26 41.29 -39.09
C ASP A 295 -97.83 41.10 -38.53
N VAL A 296 -97.30 42.18 -37.96
CA VAL A 296 -95.99 42.37 -37.29
C VAL A 296 -96.18 42.29 -35.74
N PRO A 297 -95.29 42.74 -34.81
CA PRO A 297 -93.86 43.13 -34.85
C PRO A 297 -93.01 42.14 -33.97
N ASP A 298 -91.94 42.41 -33.21
CA ASP A 298 -91.19 43.63 -32.83
C ASP A 298 -89.77 43.32 -32.29
N MET A 299 -88.91 44.35 -32.20
CA MET A 299 -87.63 44.45 -31.44
C MET A 299 -86.47 43.48 -31.80
N GLY A 300 -85.19 43.85 -31.71
CA GLY A 300 -84.55 45.11 -31.31
C GLY A 300 -83.10 44.88 -30.83
N GLU A 301 -82.24 45.90 -30.93
CA GLU A 301 -80.84 45.97 -30.44
C GLU A 301 -79.80 45.03 -31.12
N ALA A 302 -78.54 45.36 -31.47
CA ALA A 302 -77.60 46.50 -31.40
C ALA A 302 -76.30 46.16 -30.63
N ILE A 303 -75.13 46.45 -31.25
CA ILE A 303 -73.77 46.51 -30.63
C ILE A 303 -73.20 45.08 -30.33
N THR A 304 -71.95 44.64 -30.59
CA THR A 304 -70.61 45.26 -30.69
C THR A 304 -69.64 44.39 -31.56
N ILE A 305 -68.54 44.98 -32.03
CA ILE A 305 -67.26 44.32 -32.41
C ILE A 305 -66.36 44.20 -31.13
N PRO A 306 -65.11 43.62 -31.05
CA PRO A 306 -64.25 42.99 -32.06
C PRO A 306 -63.43 41.74 -31.56
N SER A 307 -62.27 41.58 -32.19
CA SER A 307 -61.10 40.68 -32.18
C SER A 307 -60.26 40.49 -30.89
N GLU A 308 -59.01 40.06 -31.12
CA GLU A 308 -57.85 39.83 -30.24
C GLU A 308 -57.77 38.44 -29.56
N LEU A 309 -56.69 37.65 -29.64
CA LEU A 309 -55.23 37.85 -29.78
C LEU A 309 -54.49 38.07 -28.44
N PHE A 310 -53.76 37.02 -28.05
CA PHE A 310 -52.50 36.98 -27.27
C PHE A 310 -52.37 37.49 -25.81
N ASP A 311 -51.41 36.83 -25.14
CA ASP A 311 -50.58 37.26 -24.01
C ASP A 311 -51.23 37.44 -22.61
N SER A 312 -50.59 37.03 -21.50
CA SER A 312 -49.14 37.07 -21.27
C SER A 312 -48.62 36.29 -20.04
N ILE A 313 -47.32 35.98 -20.07
CA ILE A 313 -46.34 35.94 -18.94
C ILE A 313 -46.23 34.70 -18.01
N ALA A 314 -44.95 34.42 -17.69
CA ALA A 314 -44.36 33.64 -16.59
C ALA A 314 -44.01 32.15 -16.81
N THR A 315 -42.73 31.94 -17.08
CA THR A 315 -41.87 30.77 -16.79
C THR A 315 -41.73 30.54 -15.26
N PRO A 316 -40.99 29.52 -14.72
CA PRO A 316 -40.08 28.55 -15.35
C PRO A 316 -40.18 27.07 -14.83
N VAL A 317 -39.18 26.26 -15.19
CA VAL A 317 -38.67 25.04 -14.50
C VAL A 317 -39.26 23.66 -14.88
N SER A 318 -38.48 22.97 -15.70
CA SER A 318 -37.97 21.59 -15.58
C SER A 318 -38.75 20.43 -14.93
N ALA A 319 -38.63 19.29 -15.63
CA ALA A 319 -38.27 17.95 -15.13
C ALA A 319 -39.36 16.85 -15.05
N VAL A 320 -39.24 15.92 -16.01
CA VAL A 320 -39.15 14.45 -15.83
C VAL A 320 -40.19 13.77 -14.93
N LEU A 321 -41.10 13.02 -15.57
CA LEU A 321 -41.62 11.79 -14.98
C LEU A 321 -40.50 10.74 -14.94
N ASP A 322 -40.31 10.11 -13.78
CA ASP A 322 -39.91 8.70 -13.73
C ASP A 322 -41.00 7.88 -13.02
N LYS A 323 -41.12 6.61 -13.38
CA LYS A 323 -42.14 5.69 -12.88
C LYS A 323 -41.53 4.67 -11.93
N ARG A 324 -42.13 4.51 -10.75
CA ARG A 324 -42.59 3.23 -10.16
C ARG A 324 -43.04 3.45 -8.73
N GLU A 325 -44.10 2.74 -8.31
CA GLU A 325 -44.00 1.78 -7.20
C GLU A 325 -45.32 1.00 -7.01
N THR A 326 -45.17 -0.28 -6.65
CA THR A 326 -46.11 -1.06 -5.84
C THR A 326 -45.28 -1.99 -4.93
N PRO A 327 -45.81 -2.43 -3.76
CA PRO A 327 -44.97 -2.66 -2.58
C PRO A 327 -44.80 -4.14 -2.19
N SER A 328 -44.03 -4.42 -1.11
CA SER A 328 -44.50 -5.15 0.10
C SER A 328 -43.41 -5.92 0.88
N MET A 329 -43.28 -5.62 2.20
CA MET A 329 -42.82 -6.51 3.32
C MET A 329 -41.36 -7.07 3.31
N ALA A 330 -40.67 -7.32 4.43
CA ALA A 330 -40.85 -6.93 5.84
C ALA A 330 -39.54 -7.15 6.64
N ALA A 331 -39.41 -6.51 7.82
CA ALA A 331 -38.39 -6.79 8.84
C ALA A 331 -39.04 -6.77 10.25
N PRO A 332 -38.44 -7.45 11.24
CA PRO A 332 -37.85 -6.74 12.40
C PRO A 332 -36.44 -7.30 12.76
N GLY A 333 -35.48 -6.53 13.27
CA GLY A 333 -35.36 -6.10 14.69
C GLY A 333 -34.70 -7.21 15.55
N GLY A 334 -33.68 -7.00 16.39
CA GLY A 334 -32.86 -5.82 16.70
C GLY A 334 -31.88 -6.09 17.87
N THR A 335 -30.95 -5.16 18.11
CA THR A 335 -30.21 -4.89 19.38
C THR A 335 -29.22 -5.92 20.01
N CYS A 336 -27.96 -5.47 20.07
CA CYS A 336 -27.13 -5.26 21.29
C CYS A 336 -26.22 -6.35 21.91
N ALA A 337 -25.02 -5.84 22.26
CA ALA A 337 -24.12 -6.21 23.36
C ALA A 337 -23.38 -7.57 23.29
N GLY A 338 -22.09 -7.52 23.64
CA GLY A 338 -21.31 -8.67 24.05
C GLY A 338 -20.68 -8.40 25.42
N GLU A 339 -20.38 -9.44 26.18
CA GLU A 339 -19.41 -9.41 27.27
C GLU A 339 -18.97 -10.83 27.68
N THR A 340 -18.06 -10.91 28.65
CA THR A 340 -17.19 -12.06 28.98
C THR A 340 -17.76 -13.06 30.00
N GLY A 341 -17.20 -14.29 30.02
CA GLY A 341 -17.39 -15.33 31.06
C GLY A 341 -17.62 -16.70 30.40
N ARG A 342 -16.78 -17.76 30.50
CA ARG A 342 -15.99 -18.39 31.59
C ARG A 342 -16.85 -19.25 32.55
N GLU A 343 -16.49 -20.54 32.65
CA GLU A 343 -16.91 -21.55 33.67
C GLU A 343 -18.38 -22.04 33.63
N VAL A 344 -18.76 -23.29 33.98
CA VAL A 344 -18.15 -24.65 33.97
C VAL A 344 -19.30 -25.63 33.68
N ALA A 345 -19.07 -26.71 32.92
CA ALA A 345 -19.89 -27.92 33.03
C ALA A 345 -18.99 -29.17 32.92
N ALA A 346 -18.93 -29.96 34.00
CA ALA A 346 -18.08 -31.14 34.09
C ALA A 346 -18.76 -32.38 33.51
N ALA A 347 -17.96 -33.25 32.89
CA ALA A 347 -18.28 -34.66 32.68
C ALA A 347 -16.97 -35.45 32.78
N GLU A 348 -16.77 -36.15 33.89
CA GLU A 348 -15.61 -37.01 34.11
C GLU A 348 -15.71 -38.28 33.28
N ASN A 349 -14.59 -38.72 32.70
CA ASN A 349 -13.97 -40.04 32.90
C ASN A 349 -12.95 -40.32 31.77
N ALA A 350 -11.66 -40.31 32.10
CA ALA A 350 -10.58 -40.74 31.22
C ALA A 350 -9.64 -41.68 32.00
N PRO A 351 -9.18 -42.80 31.40
CA PRO A 351 -8.25 -43.71 32.06
C PRO A 351 -6.84 -43.10 32.14
N ASP A 352 -6.15 -43.41 33.22
CA ASP A 352 -4.84 -42.84 33.58
C ASP A 352 -3.72 -43.32 32.63
N VAL A 353 -3.31 -42.46 31.68
CA VAL A 353 -2.21 -42.72 30.75
C VAL A 353 -0.94 -42.09 31.29
N LYS A 354 0.06 -42.91 31.63
CA LYS A 354 1.41 -42.45 31.98
C LYS A 354 2.06 -41.78 30.77
N ILE A 355 2.08 -40.46 30.75
CA ILE A 355 2.79 -39.66 29.75
C ILE A 355 4.29 -39.73 30.03
N GLU A 356 5.01 -40.56 29.28
CA GLU A 356 6.47 -40.53 29.26
C GLU A 356 6.96 -39.19 28.68
N LYS A 357 7.91 -38.56 29.36
CA LYS A 357 8.46 -37.26 28.94
C LYS A 357 9.28 -37.44 27.68
N GLN A 358 8.81 -36.86 26.57
CA GLN A 358 9.57 -36.79 25.32
C GLN A 358 10.63 -35.69 25.42
N PHE A 359 11.81 -35.95 24.88
CA PHE A 359 12.94 -35.02 24.84
C PHE A 359 13.49 -34.95 23.41
N GLU A 360 13.66 -33.74 22.88
CA GLU A 360 14.29 -33.49 21.58
C GLU A 360 15.73 -33.01 21.79
N VAL A 361 16.69 -33.56 21.03
CA VAL A 361 18.11 -33.21 21.13
C VAL A 361 18.74 -33.14 19.74
N THR A 362 19.29 -31.98 19.39
CA THR A 362 20.00 -31.77 18.12
C THR A 362 21.50 -31.95 18.30
N PHE A 363 22.12 -32.84 17.51
CA PHE A 363 23.56 -33.10 17.53
C PHE A 363 24.13 -33.28 16.11
N ARG A 364 25.40 -32.92 15.93
CA ARG A 364 26.10 -33.02 14.64
C ARG A 364 26.98 -34.28 14.61
N VAL A 365 26.78 -35.13 13.62
CA VAL A 365 27.57 -36.36 13.43
C VAL A 365 28.45 -36.22 12.19
N THR A 366 29.71 -36.66 12.28
CA THR A 366 30.66 -36.71 11.16
C THR A 366 31.33 -38.08 11.12
N GLY A 367 31.37 -38.73 9.96
CA GLY A 367 31.97 -40.05 9.81
C GLY A 367 31.97 -40.53 8.35
N GLY A 368 32.58 -41.69 8.11
CA GLY A 368 32.54 -42.36 6.81
C GLY A 368 31.13 -42.84 6.44
N PHE A 369 30.88 -43.00 5.13
CA PHE A 369 29.55 -43.35 4.60
C PHE A 369 28.94 -44.59 5.26
N ASP A 370 29.72 -45.66 5.41
CA ASP A 370 29.23 -46.93 5.99
C ASP A 370 28.91 -46.81 7.49
N ALA A 371 29.65 -45.98 8.23
CA ALA A 371 29.36 -45.69 9.63
C ALA A 371 28.06 -44.87 9.79
N LEU A 372 27.87 -43.85 8.94
CA LEU A 372 26.64 -43.05 8.93
C LEU A 372 25.42 -43.88 8.46
N ARG A 373 25.62 -44.82 7.51
CA ARG A 373 24.59 -45.78 7.09
C ARG A 373 24.18 -46.70 8.24
N THR A 374 25.16 -47.23 8.98
CA THR A 374 24.93 -48.10 10.14
C THR A 374 24.20 -47.36 11.27
N LEU A 375 24.55 -46.09 11.53
CA LEU A 375 23.85 -45.25 12.50
C LEU A 375 22.39 -45.00 12.12
N ASN A 376 22.11 -44.67 10.86
CA ASN A 376 20.74 -44.51 10.37
C ASN A 376 19.90 -45.79 10.51
N GLN A 377 20.51 -46.95 10.25
CA GLN A 377 19.86 -48.25 10.44
C GLN A 377 19.50 -48.49 11.91
N TYR A 378 20.44 -48.24 12.83
CA TYR A 378 20.23 -48.36 14.27
C TYR A 378 19.10 -47.46 14.80
N LEU A 379 19.03 -46.20 14.35
CA LEU A 379 17.97 -45.27 14.76
C LEU A 379 16.58 -45.78 14.35
N LYS A 380 16.44 -46.33 13.14
CA LYS A 380 15.19 -46.95 12.67
C LYS A 380 14.82 -48.20 13.48
N GLU A 381 15.77 -49.09 13.73
CA GLU A 381 15.56 -50.33 14.50
C GLU A 381 15.16 -50.08 15.95
N LYS A 382 15.56 -48.93 16.52
CA LYS A 382 15.15 -48.49 17.87
C LYS A 382 13.91 -47.61 17.89
N GLY A 383 13.25 -47.36 16.75
CA GLY A 383 12.06 -46.51 16.67
C GLY A 383 12.31 -45.04 17.01
N ILE A 384 13.58 -44.59 16.94
CA ILE A 384 13.95 -43.21 17.27
C ILE A 384 13.62 -42.32 16.07
N ALA A 385 12.73 -41.36 16.26
CA ALA A 385 12.45 -40.35 15.25
C ALA A 385 13.69 -39.47 15.02
N TYR A 386 14.06 -39.24 13.76
CA TYR A 386 15.20 -38.42 13.39
C TYR A 386 14.96 -37.68 12.07
N GLN A 387 15.58 -36.52 11.91
CA GLN A 387 15.54 -35.72 10.70
C GLN A 387 16.96 -35.35 10.27
N VAL A 388 17.27 -35.53 8.98
CA VAL A 388 18.57 -35.13 8.41
C VAL A 388 18.47 -33.67 7.98
N LEU A 389 19.05 -32.77 8.76
CA LEU A 389 18.98 -31.32 8.53
C LEU A 389 19.92 -30.85 7.40
N GLU A 390 21.13 -31.40 7.31
CA GLU A 390 22.09 -31.10 6.26
C GLU A 390 22.94 -32.35 5.96
N GLN A 391 23.10 -32.70 4.69
CA GLN A 391 24.04 -33.74 4.25
C GLN A 391 25.06 -33.14 3.29
N LYS A 392 26.28 -32.90 3.80
CA LYS A 392 27.40 -32.35 3.04
C LYS A 392 28.56 -33.33 3.03
N LYS A 393 29.12 -33.61 1.84
CA LYS A 393 30.41 -34.30 1.73
C LYS A 393 31.49 -33.31 2.18
N LEU A 394 32.18 -33.65 3.27
CA LEU A 394 33.35 -32.94 3.77
C LEU A 394 34.57 -33.23 2.89
#